data_AF-A0A7G7W266-F1
#
_entry.id   AF-A0A7G7W266-F1
#
_cell.length_a   1.000
_cell.length_b   1.000
_cell.length_c   1.000
_cell.angle_alpha   90.00
_cell.angle_beta   90.00
_cell.angle_gamma   90.00
#
_symmetry.space_group_name_H-M   'P 1'
#
loop_
_entity.id
_entity.type
_entity.pdbx_description
1 polymer ?
#
loop_
_entity_poly.entity_id
_entity_poly.type
_entity_poly.pdbx_seq_one_letter_code
_entity_poly.pdbx_strand_id
1 'polypeptide(L)'
;MQVLDIILVSPKETFLVGYLTGAVQPGKWELRLNGETVAVLDIAGEAEVQAGPKGKLAPPRVLECRGPVDKSQIDFTKDEVTLTRMDA
;
A
#
# COMPACT_ATOMS: atom_id res chain seq x y z
N MET A 1 3.07 -1.82 -7.40
CA MET A 1 2.30 -0.64 -6.94
C MET A 1 3.25 0.34 -6.31
N GLN A 2 3.11 1.64 -6.57
CA GLN A 2 3.83 2.68 -5.80
C GLN A 2 2.99 3.05 -4.58
N VAL A 3 3.57 2.99 -3.39
CA VAL A 3 2.93 3.37 -2.12
C VAL A 3 3.32 4.81 -1.79
N LEU A 4 2.33 5.64 -1.49
CA LEU A 4 2.48 7.06 -1.19
C LEU A 4 2.33 7.35 0.30
N ASP A 5 1.51 6.55 1.00
CA ASP A 5 1.33 6.68 2.43
C ASP A 5 0.83 5.35 3.04
N ILE A 6 1.03 5.22 4.33
CA ILE A 6 0.59 4.08 5.14
C ILE A 6 -0.16 4.63 6.35
N ILE A 7 -1.41 4.19 6.52
CA ILE A 7 -2.29 4.63 7.60
C ILE A 7 -2.51 3.45 8.54
N LEU A 8 -1.91 3.51 9.72
CA LEU A 8 -2.09 2.53 10.78
C LEU A 8 -3.39 2.88 11.53
N VAL A 9 -4.46 2.11 11.34
CA VAL A 9 -5.74 2.33 12.02
C VAL A 9 -5.81 1.53 13.31
N SER A 10 -5.30 0.29 13.29
CA SER A 10 -5.15 -0.54 14.47
C SER A 10 -3.98 -1.51 14.31
N PRO A 11 -3.57 -2.24 15.36
CA PRO A 11 -2.54 -3.28 15.25
C PRO A 11 -2.85 -4.39 14.23
N LYS A 12 -4.10 -4.50 13.77
CA LYS A 12 -4.56 -5.53 12.83
C LYS A 12 -5.01 -4.96 11.48
N GLU A 13 -5.12 -3.65 11.37
CA GLU A 13 -5.73 -2.97 10.22
C GLU A 13 -4.84 -1.81 9.80
N THR A 14 -4.29 -1.94 8.61
CA THR A 14 -3.42 -0.94 8.01
C THR A 14 -3.91 -0.67 6.59
N PHE A 15 -3.98 0.59 6.22
CA PHE A 15 -4.31 1.00 4.86
C PHE A 15 -3.06 1.45 4.11
N LEU A 16 -2.90 0.98 2.88
CA LEU A 16 -1.85 1.43 1.96
C LEU A 16 -2.47 2.34 0.92
N VAL A 17 -2.00 3.58 0.84
CA VAL A 17 -2.45 4.54 -0.15
C VAL A 17 -1.43 4.59 -1.27
N GLY A 18 -1.85 4.46 -2.52
CA GLY A 18 -0.89 4.53 -3.62
C GLY A 18 -1.46 4.41 -5.02
N TYR A 19 -0.55 4.42 -5.99
CA TYR A 19 -0.90 4.19 -7.40
C TYR A 19 -0.70 2.73 -7.77
N LEU A 20 -1.80 2.10 -8.18
CA LEU A 20 -1.84 0.73 -8.63
C LEU A 20 -2.06 0.65 -10.12
N THR A 21 -1.26 -0.19 -10.77
CA THR A 21 -1.51 -0.69 -12.11
C THR A 21 -2.21 -2.04 -12.01
N GLY A 22 -3.36 -2.18 -12.66
CA GLY A 22 -4.09 -3.46 -12.73
C GLY A 22 -4.97 -3.78 -11.52
N ALA A 23 -5.49 -5.02 -11.51
CA ALA A 23 -6.38 -5.51 -10.47
C ALA A 23 -5.59 -5.88 -9.21
N VAL A 24 -6.15 -5.54 -8.04
CA VAL A 24 -5.61 -5.96 -6.74
C VAL A 24 -6.17 -7.33 -6.45
N GLN A 25 -5.28 -8.30 -6.20
CA GLN A 25 -5.68 -9.63 -5.75
C GLN A 25 -5.38 -9.79 -4.27
N PRO A 26 -6.30 -10.38 -3.49
CA PRO A 26 -6.03 -10.72 -2.11
C PRO A 26 -4.84 -11.67 -1.96
N GLY A 27 -4.18 -11.63 -0.81
CA GLY A 27 -3.08 -12.53 -0.45
C GLY A 27 -1.81 -11.81 -0.02
N LYS A 28 -0.67 -12.50 -0.09
CA LYS A 28 0.61 -11.99 0.40
C LYS A 28 1.32 -11.07 -0.59
N TRP A 29 1.76 -9.93 -0.09
CA TRP A 29 2.52 -8.93 -0.83
C TRP A 29 3.70 -8.46 0.01
N GLU A 30 4.81 -8.17 -0.66
CA GLU A 30 6.00 -7.57 -0.08
C GLU A 30 5.91 -6.05 -0.18
N LEU A 31 6.01 -5.40 0.98
CA LEU A 31 6.33 -3.98 1.06
C LEU A 31 7.83 -3.84 0.95
N ARG A 32 8.28 -3.11 -0.07
CA ARG A 32 9.68 -2.89 -0.38
C ARG A 32 10.02 -1.42 -0.22
N LEU A 33 11.10 -1.16 0.52
CA LEU A 33 11.70 0.15 0.71
C LEU A 33 13.01 0.19 -0.05
N ASN A 34 13.11 1.07 -1.06
CA ASN A 34 14.29 1.18 -1.93
C ASN A 34 14.74 -0.17 -2.52
N GLY A 35 13.77 -1.05 -2.81
CA GLY A 35 14.00 -2.39 -3.35
C GLY A 35 14.21 -3.50 -2.30
N GLU A 36 14.35 -3.17 -1.02
CA GLU A 36 14.50 -4.16 0.06
C GLU A 36 13.16 -4.49 0.71
N THR A 37 12.86 -5.77 0.91
CA THR A 37 11.63 -6.19 1.59
C THR A 37 11.69 -5.83 3.07
N VAL A 38 10.81 -4.93 3.50
CA VAL A 38 10.72 -4.46 4.90
C VAL A 38 9.54 -5.06 5.65
N ALA A 39 8.50 -5.50 4.94
CA ALA A 39 7.36 -6.20 5.52
C ALA A 39 6.69 -7.13 4.52
N VAL A 40 6.02 -8.16 5.04
CA VAL A 40 5.08 -9.00 4.28
C VAL A 40 3.68 -8.74 4.81
N LEU A 41 2.80 -8.32 3.91
CA LEU A 41 1.44 -7.90 4.21
C LEU A 41 0.44 -8.83 3.56
N ASP A 42 -0.65 -9.10 4.25
CA ASP A 42 -1.80 -9.82 3.70
C ASP A 42 -2.83 -8.78 3.23
N ILE A 43 -2.91 -8.59 1.92
CA ILE A 43 -3.84 -7.67 1.27
C ILE A 43 -5.21 -8.33 1.23
N ALA A 44 -6.21 -7.69 1.83
CA ALA A 44 -7.60 -8.15 1.77
C ALA A 44 -8.30 -7.70 0.48
N GLY A 45 -7.96 -6.52 -0.02
CA GLY A 45 -8.54 -5.94 -1.23
C GLY A 45 -8.38 -4.43 -1.29
N GLU A 46 -9.08 -3.81 -2.23
CA GLU A 46 -9.21 -2.36 -2.30
C GLU A 46 -10.36 -1.90 -1.41
N ALA A 47 -10.10 -0.89 -0.58
CA ALA A 47 -11.12 -0.22 0.20
C ALA A 47 -11.89 0.76 -0.71
N GLU A 48 -13.23 0.76 -0.60
CA GLU A 48 -14.04 1.76 -1.30
C GLU A 48 -13.80 3.15 -0.69
N VAL A 49 -13.06 3.99 -1.41
CA VAL A 49 -12.87 5.40 -1.04
C VAL A 49 -13.72 6.25 -1.95
N GLN A 50 -14.54 7.13 -1.37
CA GLN A 50 -15.28 8.12 -2.15
C GLN A 50 -14.28 9.00 -2.90
N ALA A 51 -14.27 8.88 -4.23
CA ALA A 51 -13.43 9.72 -5.08
C ALA A 51 -13.81 11.20 -4.89
N GLY A 52 -12.88 11.99 -4.36
CA GLY A 52 -13.02 13.44 -4.29
C GLY A 52 -13.15 14.09 -5.68
N PRO A 53 -13.59 15.36 -5.76
CA PRO A 53 -13.92 16.00 -7.02
C PRO A 53 -12.70 16.19 -7.93
N LYS A 54 -12.69 15.43 -9.04
CA LYS A 54 -12.06 15.63 -10.36
C LYS A 54 -10.81 16.53 -10.43
N GLY A 55 -9.64 15.89 -10.50
CA GLY A 55 -8.46 16.34 -11.24
C GLY A 55 -8.12 15.35 -12.37
N LYS A 56 -7.28 15.76 -13.33
CA LYS A 56 -6.89 14.94 -14.51
C LYS A 56 -6.08 13.66 -14.20
N LEU A 57 -5.73 13.42 -12.94
CA LEU A 57 -4.98 12.27 -12.46
C LEU A 57 -5.94 11.28 -11.81
N ALA A 58 -5.79 9.99 -12.09
CA ALA A 58 -6.51 8.95 -11.38
C ALA A 58 -6.22 9.10 -9.87
N PRO A 59 -7.24 9.11 -9.00
CA PRO A 59 -7.02 9.25 -7.57
C PRO A 59 -6.17 8.07 -7.06
N PRO A 60 -5.35 8.28 -6.02
CA PRO A 60 -4.70 7.18 -5.31
C PRO A 60 -5.76 6.15 -4.86
N ARG A 61 -5.40 4.89 -4.97
CA ARG A 61 -6.20 3.76 -4.51
C ARG A 61 -5.78 3.40 -3.09
N VAL A 62 -6.71 2.87 -2.30
CA VAL A 62 -6.45 2.50 -0.91
C VAL A 62 -6.65 1.00 -0.76
N LEU A 63 -5.62 0.31 -0.28
CA LEU A 63 -5.69 -1.11 0.01
C LEU A 63 -5.86 -1.34 1.49
N GLU A 64 -6.76 -2.26 1.85
CA GLU A 64 -6.83 -2.81 3.20
C GLU A 64 -5.84 -3.97 3.31
N CYS A 65 -4.99 -3.92 4.34
CA CYS A 65 -4.03 -4.97 4.60
C CYS A 65 -3.90 -5.29 6.09
N ARG A 66 -3.39 -6.49 6.34
CA ARG A 66 -3.07 -6.99 7.68
C ARG A 66 -1.58 -7.29 7.76
N GLY A 67 -0.98 -6.91 8.87
CA GLY A 67 0.43 -7.18 9.15
C GLY A 67 1.09 -5.99 9.82
N PRO A 68 2.22 -6.23 10.51
CA PRO A 68 2.99 -5.15 11.09
C PRO A 68 3.67 -4.34 9.98
N VAL A 69 3.51 -3.02 10.03
CA VAL A 69 4.31 -2.08 9.25
C VAL A 69 4.93 -1.09 10.21
N ASP A 70 6.26 -1.02 10.22
CA ASP A 70 6.96 0.05 10.93
C ASP A 70 7.11 1.27 10.00
N LYS A 71 6.14 2.19 10.09
CA LYS A 71 6.17 3.44 9.32
C LYS A 71 7.34 4.35 9.71
N SER A 72 7.94 4.18 10.90
CA SER A 72 9.00 5.08 11.39
C SER A 72 10.29 5.01 10.55
N GLN A 73 10.47 3.92 9.81
CA GLN A 73 11.63 3.68 8.96
C GLN A 73 11.48 4.26 7.54
N ILE A 74 10.36 4.92 7.23
CA ILE A 74 10.01 5.32 5.86
C ILE A 74 9.92 6.84 5.74
N ASP A 75 10.76 7.44 4.90
CA ASP A 75 10.65 8.83 4.44
C ASP A 75 10.05 8.85 3.02
N PHE A 76 8.72 8.96 2.92
CA PHE A 76 8.00 8.98 1.63
C PHE A 76 8.40 10.13 0.69
N THR A 77 9.21 11.09 1.14
CA THR A 77 9.75 12.17 0.28
C THR A 77 11.06 11.78 -0.42
N LYS A 78 11.78 10.79 0.11
CA LYS A 78 13.08 10.35 -0.40
C LYS A 78 13.09 8.90 -0.85
N ASP A 79 12.34 8.06 -0.15
CA ASP A 79 12.35 6.63 -0.35
C ASP A 79 11.37 6.20 -1.44
N GLU A 80 11.80 5.22 -2.23
CA GLU A 80 10.92 4.48 -3.11
C GLU A 80 10.21 3.38 -2.33
N VAL A 81 8.91 3.55 -2.11
CA VAL A 81 8.08 2.53 -1.44
C VAL A 81 7.23 1.83 -2.49
N THR A 82 7.43 0.53 -2.63
CA THR A 82 6.68 -0.30 -3.59
C THR A 82 6.03 -1.48 -2.91
N LEU A 83 4.89 -1.90 -3.46
CA LEU A 83 4.20 -3.11 -3.07
C LEU A 83 4.20 -4.08 -4.25
N THR A 84 4.73 -5.28 -4.01
CA THR A 84 4.89 -6.34 -5.02
C THR A 84 4.20 -7.60 -4.53
N ARG A 85 3.45 -8.28 -5.40
CA ARG A 85 2.82 -9.53 -5.03
C ARG A 85 3.89 -10.60 -4.85
N MET A 86 3.76 -11.41 -3.79
CA MET A 86 4.50 -12.67 -3.72
C MET A 86 3.80 -13.64 -4.66
N ASP A 87 4.39 -13.91 -5.81
CA ASP A 87 3.92 -15.02 -6.65
C ASP A 87 4.10 -16.32 -5.85
N ALA A 88 3.03 -17.12 -5.81
CA ALA A 88 3.04 -18.46 -5.22
C ALA A 88 3.61 -19.48 -6.22
#